data_AF-A0A3D4JWA4-F1
#
_entry.id   AF-A0A3D4JWA4-F1
#
_cell.length_a   1.000
_cell.length_b   1.000
_cell.length_c   1.000
_cell.angle_alpha   90.00
_cell.angle_beta   90.00
_cell.angle_gamma   90.00
#
_symmetry.space_group_name_H-M   'P 1'
#
loop_
_entity.id
_entity.type
_entity.pdbx_description
1 polymer ?
#
loop_
_entity_poly.entity_id
_entity_poly.type
_entity_poly.pdbx_seq_one_letter_code
_entity_poly.pdbx_strand_id
1 'polypeptide(L)'
;MSHGKIREDKTCLNCGHAVEERFCPHCGQENTEPKQPFHYLFTHFIEDFTHYDGQFWKTIKYLLIRPGRLTKEYLAGKRQMYVAPVKLYIFISFITFFLPTLFSGSEEELSENEKKEQILKEKEQDEKLHDSQTV
;
A
#
# COMPACT_ATOMS: atom_id res chain seq x y z
N MET A 1 -5.98 -16.00 20.48
CA MET A 1 -6.56 -16.95 19.52
C MET A 1 -8.07 -16.77 19.53
N SER A 2 -8.66 -16.10 18.52
CA SER A 2 -10.11 -15.88 18.53
C SER A 2 -10.82 -17.18 18.11
N HIS A 3 -11.79 -17.60 18.92
CA HIS A 3 -12.65 -18.75 18.66
C HIS A 3 -13.80 -18.30 17.74
N GLY A 4 -13.50 -18.10 16.45
CA GLY A 4 -14.52 -17.83 15.45
C GLY A 4 -15.44 -19.04 15.26
N LYS A 5 -16.75 -18.80 15.12
CA LYS A 5 -17.73 -19.85 14.78
C LYS A 5 -17.42 -20.41 13.38
N ILE A 6 -17.32 -21.74 13.27
CA ILE A 6 -17.13 -22.44 11.99
C ILE A 6 -18.45 -22.36 11.18
N ARG A 7 -18.35 -22.18 9.86
CA ARG A 7 -19.51 -22.16 8.95
C ARG A 7 -20.20 -23.54 8.91
N GLU A 8 -21.51 -23.53 8.75
CA GLU A 8 -22.30 -24.76 8.56
C GLU A 8 -22.06 -25.41 7.20
N ASP A 9 -21.82 -24.59 6.17
CA ASP A 9 -21.44 -25.06 4.84
C ASP A 9 -19.97 -25.51 4.82
N LYS A 10 -19.78 -26.78 4.46
CA LYS A 10 -18.47 -27.44 4.38
C LYS A 10 -17.77 -27.22 3.05
N THR A 11 -18.36 -26.48 2.12
CA THR A 11 -17.74 -26.20 0.82
C THR A 11 -16.80 -24.99 0.93
N CYS A 12 -15.53 -25.17 0.58
CA CYS A 12 -14.57 -24.07 0.55
C CYS A 12 -14.96 -23.04 -0.52
N LEU A 13 -15.12 -21.78 -0.13
CA LEU A 13 -15.47 -20.70 -1.06
C LEU A 13 -14.36 -20.36 -2.06
N ASN A 14 -13.09 -20.67 -1.76
CA ASN A 14 -11.96 -20.41 -2.65
C ASN A 14 -11.77 -21.51 -3.70
N CYS A 15 -11.63 -22.77 -3.27
CA CYS A 15 -11.31 -23.89 -4.17
C CYS A 15 -12.44 -24.89 -4.40
N GLY A 16 -13.57 -24.79 -3.69
CA GLY A 16 -14.69 -25.73 -3.80
C GLY A 16 -14.49 -27.08 -3.13
N HIS A 17 -13.35 -27.31 -2.46
CA HIS A 17 -13.08 -28.56 -1.75
C HIS A 17 -13.97 -28.70 -0.50
N ALA A 18 -14.33 -29.93 -0.12
CA ALA A 18 -15.02 -30.21 1.12
C ALA A 18 -14.06 -30.01 2.31
N VAL A 19 -14.47 -29.23 3.30
CA VAL A 19 -13.67 -28.82 4.46
C VAL A 19 -14.44 -29.15 5.73
N GLU A 20 -13.96 -30.19 6.41
CA GLU A 20 -14.46 -30.63 7.73
C GLU A 20 -13.77 -29.88 8.88
N GLU A 21 -12.60 -29.31 8.61
CA GLU A 21 -11.75 -28.64 9.60
C GLU A 21 -11.92 -27.11 9.60
N ARG A 22 -11.21 -26.41 10.50
CA ARG A 22 -11.22 -24.94 10.55
C ARG A 22 -10.54 -24.31 9.34
N PHE A 23 -9.55 -24.97 8.75
CA PHE A 23 -8.81 -24.48 7.59
C PHE A 23 -8.92 -25.49 6.45
N CYS A 24 -9.04 -24.99 5.22
CA CYS A 24 -9.05 -25.84 4.04
C CYS A 24 -7.66 -26.47 3.84
N PRO A 25 -7.53 -27.81 3.79
CA PRO A 25 -6.23 -28.46 3.59
C PRO A 25 -5.65 -28.21 2.19
N HIS A 26 -6.49 -27.90 1.21
CA HIS A 26 -6.05 -27.67 -0.17
C HIS A 26 -5.61 -26.23 -0.45
N CYS A 27 -6.25 -25.23 0.17
CA CYS A 27 -5.98 -23.82 -0.16
C CYS A 27 -5.72 -22.91 1.06
N GLY A 28 -5.72 -23.46 2.27
CA GLY A 28 -5.46 -22.72 3.51
C GLY A 28 -6.57 -21.77 3.95
N GLN A 29 -7.71 -21.70 3.25
CA GLN A 29 -8.80 -20.80 3.65
C GLN A 29 -9.44 -21.20 4.98
N GLU A 30 -9.48 -20.26 5.92
CA GLU A 30 -10.23 -20.41 7.16
C GLU A 30 -11.75 -20.44 6.88
N ASN A 31 -12.45 -21.46 7.39
CA ASN A 31 -13.88 -21.68 7.23
C ASN A 31 -14.70 -21.15 8.42
N THR A 32 -14.30 -20.00 8.98
CA THR A 32 -14.99 -19.33 10.08
C THR A 32 -15.73 -18.06 9.62
N GLU A 33 -16.70 -17.62 10.41
CA GLU A 33 -17.31 -16.31 10.20
C GLU A 33 -16.26 -15.19 10.33
N PRO A 34 -16.16 -14.28 9.35
CA PRO A 34 -15.17 -13.21 9.34
C PRO A 34 -15.51 -12.13 10.36
N LYS A 35 -15.18 -12.33 11.62
CA LYS A 35 -15.18 -11.29 12.64
C LYS A 35 -13.75 -11.04 13.09
N GLN A 36 -12.98 -10.36 12.25
CA GLN A 36 -11.62 -9.95 12.61
C GLN A 36 -11.65 -8.54 13.22
N PRO A 37 -11.17 -8.36 14.45
CA PRO A 37 -11.09 -7.04 15.06
C PRO A 37 -10.02 -6.18 14.36
N PHE A 38 -10.22 -4.86 14.33
CA PHE A 38 -9.38 -3.92 13.58
C PHE A 38 -7.89 -4.00 13.92
N HIS A 39 -7.52 -4.26 15.18
CA HIS A 39 -6.12 -4.40 15.60
C HIS A 39 -5.39 -5.56 14.92
N TYR A 40 -6.10 -6.64 14.61
CA TYR A 40 -5.55 -7.84 13.97
C TYR A 40 -5.10 -7.55 12.53
N LEU A 41 -5.72 -6.57 11.86
CA LEU A 41 -5.32 -6.13 10.52
C LEU A 41 -3.94 -5.46 10.52
N PHE A 42 -3.61 -4.67 11.54
CA PHE A 42 -2.33 -3.92 11.59
C PHE A 42 -1.15 -4.82 11.91
N THR A 43 -1.29 -5.72 12.88
CA THR A 43 -0.20 -6.64 13.25
C THR A 43 0.16 -7.56 12.09
N HIS A 44 -0.85 -8.14 11.44
CA HIS A 44 -0.63 -8.96 10.25
C HIS A 44 -0.20 -8.15 9.04
N PHE A 45 -0.59 -6.87 8.91
CA PHE A 45 -0.11 -6.05 7.81
C PHE A 45 1.41 -5.83 7.85
N ILE A 46 1.99 -5.55 9.02
CA ILE A 46 3.44 -5.38 9.15
C ILE A 46 4.16 -6.71 8.90
N GLU A 47 3.60 -7.83 9.40
CA GLU A 47 4.12 -9.17 9.16
C GLU A 47 4.06 -9.56 7.67
N ASP A 48 2.93 -9.32 7.00
CA ASP A 48 2.71 -9.61 5.57
C ASP A 48 3.43 -8.61 4.65
N PHE A 49 3.80 -7.42 5.13
CA PHE A 49 4.60 -6.47 4.34
C PHE A 49 6.08 -6.85 4.37
N THR A 50 6.55 -7.37 5.51
CA THR A 50 7.92 -7.89 5.66
C THR A 50 8.08 -9.27 5.01
N HIS A 51 7.01 -10.05 4.91
CA HIS A 51 6.96 -11.29 4.13
C HIS A 51 6.47 -11.04 2.70
N TYR A 52 7.36 -11.17 1.72
CA TYR A 52 7.07 -10.90 0.32
C TYR A 52 6.03 -11.90 -0.28
N ASP A 53 4.74 -11.58 -0.18
CA ASP A 53 3.65 -12.49 -0.59
C ASP A 53 3.26 -12.35 -2.08
N GLY A 54 3.12 -13.48 -2.78
CA GLY A 54 2.66 -13.55 -4.18
C GLY A 54 1.21 -13.11 -4.37
N GLN A 55 0.38 -13.14 -3.32
CA GLN A 55 -1.00 -12.63 -3.36
C GLN A 55 -1.06 -11.13 -3.63
N PHE A 56 -0.07 -10.38 -3.14
CA PHE A 56 0.03 -8.93 -3.31
C PHE A 56 0.18 -8.54 -4.78
N TRP A 57 1.16 -9.12 -5.47
CA TRP A 57 1.37 -8.90 -6.90
C TRP A 57 0.18 -9.34 -7.76
N LYS A 58 -0.45 -10.45 -7.42
CA LYS A 58 -1.66 -10.92 -8.07
C LYS A 58 -2.80 -9.91 -7.91
N THR A 59 -2.96 -9.35 -6.71
CA THR A 59 -3.97 -8.33 -6.42
C THR A 59 -3.72 -7.05 -7.20
N ILE A 60 -2.50 -6.52 -7.20
CA ILE A 60 -2.12 -5.34 -7.99
C ILE A 60 -2.42 -5.57 -9.48
N LYS A 61 -1.99 -6.71 -10.03
CA LYS A 61 -2.22 -7.05 -11.44
C LYS A 61 -3.71 -7.06 -11.80
N TYR A 62 -4.55 -7.69 -10.97
CA TYR A 62 -6.00 -7.70 -11.20
C TYR A 62 -6.64 -6.33 -11.01
N LEU A 63 -6.13 -5.52 -10.08
CA LEU A 63 -6.66 -4.19 -9.83
C LEU A 63 -6.38 -3.25 -11.01
N LEU A 64 -5.19 -3.33 -11.61
CA LEU A 64 -4.81 -2.53 -12.77
C LEU A 64 -5.49 -2.99 -14.07
N ILE A 65 -5.65 -4.31 -14.27
CA ILE A 65 -6.12 -4.86 -15.55
C ILE A 65 -7.64 -5.13 -15.55
N ARG A 66 -8.23 -5.54 -14.42
CA ARG A 66 -9.66 -5.92 -14.30
C ARG A 66 -10.22 -5.66 -12.88
N PRO A 67 -10.42 -4.39 -12.47
CA PRO A 67 -10.84 -4.06 -11.11
C PRO A 67 -12.18 -4.69 -10.72
N GLY A 68 -13.14 -4.72 -11.65
CA GLY A 68 -14.45 -5.33 -11.40
C GLY A 68 -14.42 -6.84 -11.15
N ARG A 69 -13.38 -7.56 -11.58
CA ARG A 69 -13.23 -9.00 -11.31
C ARG A 69 -12.81 -9.24 -9.86
N LEU A 70 -11.88 -8.44 -9.35
CA LEU A 70 -11.39 -8.55 -7.97
C LEU A 70 -12.54 -8.43 -6.97
N THR A 71 -13.35 -7.38 -7.11
CA THR A 71 -14.48 -7.14 -6.21
C THR A 71 -15.50 -8.27 -6.26
N LYS A 72 -15.85 -8.77 -7.45
CA LYS A 72 -16.81 -9.87 -7.61
C LYS A 72 -16.32 -11.17 -6.97
N GLU A 73 -15.05 -11.53 -7.20
CA GLU A 73 -14.46 -12.75 -6.65
C GLU A 73 -14.29 -12.66 -5.12
N TYR A 74 -13.97 -11.47 -4.61
CA TYR A 74 -13.87 -11.22 -3.17
C TYR A 74 -15.23 -11.32 -2.47
N LEU A 75 -16.28 -10.75 -3.07
CA LEU A 75 -17.66 -10.86 -2.59
C LEU A 75 -18.20 -12.30 -2.68
N ALA A 76 -17.76 -13.06 -3.69
CA ALA A 76 -18.03 -14.50 -3.80
C ALA A 76 -17.31 -15.35 -2.74
N GLY A 77 -16.43 -14.76 -1.93
CA GLY A 77 -15.79 -15.42 -0.79
C GLY A 77 -14.38 -15.96 -1.04
N LYS A 78 -13.77 -15.68 -2.20
CA LYS A 78 -12.40 -16.10 -2.54
C LYS A 78 -11.33 -15.21 -1.89
N ARG A 79 -11.34 -15.13 -0.57
CA ARG A 79 -10.56 -14.14 0.21
C ARG A 79 -9.10 -14.50 0.46
N GLN A 80 -8.70 -15.76 0.26
CA GLN A 80 -7.31 -16.22 0.33
C GLN A 80 -6.49 -15.94 -0.94
N MET A 81 -7.12 -15.55 -2.04
CA MET A 81 -6.39 -15.29 -3.29
C MET A 81 -5.98 -13.82 -3.45
N TYR A 82 -6.50 -12.94 -2.60
CA TYR A 82 -6.41 -11.50 -2.77
C TYR A 82 -6.13 -10.82 -1.44
N VAL A 83 -5.36 -9.75 -1.49
CA VAL A 83 -5.10 -8.90 -0.32
C VAL A 83 -6.41 -8.27 0.15
N ALA A 84 -6.61 -8.23 1.47
CA ALA A 84 -7.79 -7.63 2.06
C ALA A 84 -7.93 -6.15 1.64
N PRO A 85 -9.14 -5.67 1.28
CA PRO A 85 -9.35 -4.30 0.80
C PRO A 85 -8.83 -3.22 1.74
N VAL A 86 -8.97 -3.42 3.06
CA VAL A 86 -8.49 -2.49 4.08
C VAL A 86 -6.96 -2.39 4.07
N LYS A 87 -6.26 -3.53 3.97
CA LYS A 87 -4.78 -3.57 3.86
C LYS A 87 -4.31 -2.82 2.62
N LEU A 88 -5.00 -3.02 1.49
CA LEU A 88 -4.70 -2.33 0.24
C LEU A 88 -4.91 -0.81 0.37
N TYR A 89 -5.99 -0.36 1.01
CA TYR A 89 -6.26 1.06 1.22
C TYR A 89 -5.18 1.72 2.08
N ILE A 90 -4.77 1.08 3.18
CA ILE A 90 -3.70 1.57 4.05
C ILE A 90 -2.39 1.67 3.26
N PHE A 91 -2.05 0.65 2.47
CA PHE A 91 -0.85 0.64 1.64
C PHE A 91 -0.84 1.77 0.60
N ILE A 92 -1.93 1.95 -0.15
CA ILE A 92 -2.05 3.03 -1.12
C ILE A 92 -1.93 4.39 -0.42
N SER A 93 -2.60 4.57 0.71
CA SER A 93 -2.53 5.81 1.49
C SER A 93 -1.10 6.09 1.96
N PHE A 94 -0.39 5.07 2.44
CA PHE A 94 1.01 5.19 2.83
C PHE A 94 1.85 5.67 1.64
N ILE A 95 1.69 5.05 0.47
CA ILE A 95 2.39 5.50 -0.74
C ILE A 95 2.01 6.93 -1.10
N THR A 96 0.73 7.27 -1.21
CA THR A 96 0.32 8.57 -1.75
C THR A 96 0.64 9.74 -0.83
N PHE A 97 0.70 9.52 0.49
CA PHE A 97 0.97 10.58 1.47
C PHE A 97 2.42 10.61 1.97
N PHE A 98 3.06 9.45 2.14
CA PHE A 98 4.41 9.39 2.71
C PHE A 98 5.52 9.36 1.65
N LEU A 99 5.34 8.72 0.48
CA LEU A 99 6.40 8.75 -0.56
C LEU A 99 6.70 10.20 -0.99
N PRO A 100 5.71 11.03 -1.37
CA PRO A 100 6.00 12.41 -1.77
C PRO A 100 6.74 13.15 -0.66
N THR A 101 6.30 13.05 0.60
CA THR A 101 6.99 13.69 1.73
C THR A 101 8.47 13.30 1.86
N LEU A 102 8.82 12.04 1.58
CA LEU A 102 10.22 11.58 1.60
C LEU A 102 11.04 12.09 0.40
N PHE A 103 10.42 12.30 -0.75
CA PHE A 103 11.09 12.80 -1.96
C PHE A 103 11.07 14.33 -2.07
N SER A 104 10.06 15.01 -1.53
CA SER A 104 9.87 16.46 -1.57
C SER A 104 10.93 17.21 -0.77
N GLY A 105 11.49 16.59 0.29
CA GLY A 105 12.64 17.16 1.00
C GLY A 105 13.85 17.40 0.08
N SER A 106 14.00 16.62 -0.99
CA SER A 106 15.07 16.84 -1.97
C SER A 106 14.76 17.95 -2.98
N GLU A 107 13.49 18.09 -3.38
CA GLU A 107 13.08 19.13 -4.35
C GLU A 107 13.06 20.53 -3.73
N GLU A 108 12.67 20.64 -2.45
CA GLU A 108 12.70 21.92 -1.72
C GLU A 108 14.14 22.42 -1.53
N GLU A 109 15.07 21.54 -1.15
CA GLU A 109 16.50 21.87 -0.99
C GLU A 109 17.16 22.26 -2.32
N LEU A 110 16.81 21.59 -3.43
CA LEU A 110 17.26 21.97 -4.77
C LEU A 110 16.75 23.35 -5.18
N SER A 111 15.47 23.66 -4.95
CA SER A 111 14.89 24.95 -5.33
C SER A 111 15.41 26.13 -4.49
N GLU A 112 15.69 25.91 -3.20
CA GLU A 112 16.29 26.95 -2.33
C GLU A 112 17.73 27.26 -2.73
N ASN A 113 18.51 26.24 -3.09
CA ASN A 113 19.90 26.42 -3.53
C ASN A 113 19.98 27.16 -4.88
N GLU A 114 19.11 26.83 -5.84
CA GLU A 114 19.03 27.54 -7.12
C GLU A 114 18.67 29.03 -6.95
N LYS A 115 17.72 29.34 -6.06
CA LYS A 115 17.35 30.74 -5.73
C LYS A 115 18.51 31.50 -5.08
N LYS A 116 19.23 30.87 -4.14
CA LYS A 116 20.41 31.48 -3.49
C LYS A 116 21.51 31.78 -4.50
N GLU A 117 21.78 30.87 -5.43
CA GLU A 117 22.78 31.09 -6.48
C GLU A 117 22.40 32.23 -7.43
N GLN A 118 21.12 32.36 -7.80
CA GLN A 118 20.64 33.47 -8.63
C GLN A 118 20.78 34.80 -7.90
N ILE A 119 20.38 34.87 -6.64
CA ILE A 119 20.49 36.09 -5.82
C ILE A 119 21.96 36.49 -5.61
N LEU A 120 22.88 35.52 -5.45
CA LEU A 120 24.32 35.82 -5.36
C LEU A 120 24.86 36.39 -6.68
N LYS A 121 24.48 35.80 -7.82
CA LYS A 121 24.92 36.26 -9.15
C LYS A 121 24.41 37.66 -9.48
N GLU A 122 23.18 37.95 -9.09
CA GLU A 122 22.55 39.27 -9.29
C GLU A 122 23.24 40.35 -8.43
N LYS A 123 23.56 40.03 -7.16
CA LYS A 123 24.34 40.93 -6.28
C LYS A 123 25.76 41.17 -6.78
N GLU A 124 26.45 40.15 -7.28
CA GLU A 124 27.79 40.31 -7.86
C GLU A 124 27.79 41.15 -9.15
N GLN A 125 26.68 41.15 -9.91
CA GLN A 125 26.51 42.00 -11.09
C GLN A 125 26.24 43.46 -10.70
N ASP A 126 25.40 43.70 -9.70
CA ASP A 126 25.13 45.04 -9.19
C ASP A 126 26.37 45.68 -8.53
N GLU A 127 27.18 44.90 -7.82
CA GLU A 127 28.42 45.36 -7.20
C GLU A 127 29.47 45.75 -8.25
N LYS A 128 29.58 44.98 -9.35
CA LYS A 128 30.45 45.31 -10.49
C LYS A 128 29.97 46.53 -11.30
N LEU A 129 28.66 46.77 -11.33
CA LEU A 129 28.08 47.95 -12.00
C LEU A 129 28.31 49.23 -11.17
N HIS A 130 28.25 49.12 -9.85
CA HIS A 130 28.51 50.23 -8.93
C HIS A 130 29.99 50.63 -8.91
N ASP A 131 30.93 49.67 -8.93
CA ASP A 131 32.38 49.97 -8.93
C ASP A 131 32.84 50.66 -10.23
N SER A 132 32.15 50.40 -11.35
CA SER A 132 32.45 51.02 -12.64
C SER A 132 31.94 52.45 -12.79
N GLN A 133 31.09 52.95 -11.87
CA GLN A 133 30.57 54.33 -11.86
C GLN A 133 31.28 55.25 -10.86
N THR A 134 32.20 54.72 -10.03
CA THR A 134 32.95 55.47 -9.00
C THR A 134 34.40 55.83 -9.37
N VAL A 135 34.82 55.63 -10.63
CA VAL A 135 36.14 56.06 -11.17
C VAL A 135 35.99 57.26 -12.10
#